data_AF-A0A957QZF2-F1
#
_entry.id   AF-A0A957QZF2-F1
#
_cell.length_a   1.000
_cell.length_b   1.000
_cell.length_c   1.000
_cell.angle_alpha   90.00
_cell.angle_beta   90.00
_cell.angle_gamma   90.00
#
_symmetry.space_group_name_H-M   'P 1'
#
loop_
_entity.id
_entity.type
_entity.pdbx_description
1 polymer ?
#
loop_
_entity_poly.entity_id
_entity_poly.type
_entity_poly.pdbx_seq_one_letter_code
_entity_poly.pdbx_strand_id
1 'polypeptide(L)' 'MATYQAPGVYVEQIDQVIRPIEGVGTSMAAFIGVTAEASRKRVDTATGDRVVVESRLNKLTLVT' A
#
# COMPACT_ATOMS: atom_id res chain seq x y z
N MET A 1 0.76 26.86 -6.14
CA MET A 1 1.46 26.48 -4.89
C MET A 1 1.88 27.76 -4.20
N ALA A 2 1.70 27.89 -2.90
CA ALA A 2 2.08 29.10 -2.16
C ALA A 2 3.60 29.30 -2.22
N THR A 3 4.04 30.50 -2.60
CA THR A 3 5.46 30.85 -2.63
C THR A 3 5.75 31.75 -1.44
N TYR A 4 6.43 31.19 -0.44
CA TYR A 4 6.83 31.91 0.76
C TYR A 4 8.12 32.68 0.46
N GLN A 5 8.04 34.01 0.47
CA GLN A 5 9.09 34.92 -0.03
C GLN A 5 9.96 35.54 1.07
N ALA A 6 9.65 35.30 2.36
CA ALA A 6 10.43 35.81 3.48
C ALA A 6 10.66 34.70 4.52
N PRO A 7 11.80 34.72 5.24
CA PRO A 7 12.05 33.78 6.33
C PRO A 7 11.07 34.05 7.49
N GLY A 8 10.22 33.07 7.81
CA GLY A 8 9.19 33.18 8.84
C GLY A 8 8.34 31.91 8.95
N VAL A 9 7.48 31.87 9.98
CA VAL A 9 6.50 30.79 10.15
C VAL A 9 5.19 31.24 9.50
N TYR A 10 4.67 30.44 8.57
CA TYR A 10 3.40 30.67 7.89
C TYR A 10 2.38 29.64 8.32
N VAL A 11 1.15 30.09 8.56
CA VAL A 11 0.03 29.22 8.91
C VAL A 11 -0.96 29.28 7.75
N GLU A 12 -1.26 28.12 7.20
CA GLU A 12 -2.30 27.92 6.19
C GLU A 12 -3.41 27.08 6.81
N GLN A 13 -4.66 27.53 6.69
CA GLN A 13 -5.80 26.70 7.02
C GLN A 13 -6.13 25.83 5.81
N ILE A 14 -5.86 24.55 5.93
CA ILE A 14 -6.22 23.53 4.94
C ILE A 14 -7.36 22.72 5.53
N ASP A 15 -8.45 22.55 4.78
CA ASP A 15 -9.51 21.64 5.19
C ASP A 15 -8.95 20.22 5.26
N GLN A 16 -9.08 19.58 6.41
CA GLN A 16 -8.65 18.19 6.59
C GLN A 16 -9.59 17.26 5.83
N VAL A 17 -9.13 16.71 4.71
CA VAL A 17 -9.95 15.82 3.86
C VAL A 17 -10.01 14.39 4.43
N ILE A 18 -9.04 13.99 5.24
CA ILE A 18 -8.84 12.59 5.65
C ILE A 18 -9.06 12.40 7.14
N ARG A 19 -9.95 11.44 7.47
CA ARG A 19 -10.09 10.93 8.83
C ARG A 19 -8.89 10.05 9.20
N PRO A 20 -8.53 9.97 10.50
CA PRO A 20 -7.51 9.04 10.98
C PRO A 20 -7.83 7.59 10.61
N ILE A 21 -6.79 6.76 10.43
CA ILE A 21 -6.94 5.32 10.18
C ILE A 21 -6.87 4.59 11.52
N GLU A 22 -8.02 4.12 12.00
CA GLU A 22 -8.12 3.35 13.23
C GLU A 22 -7.82 1.87 12.97
N GLY A 23 -6.90 1.29 13.74
CA GLY A 23 -6.53 -0.13 13.65
C GLY A 23 -7.23 -0.96 14.72
N VAL A 24 -7.99 -1.98 14.33
CA VAL A 24 -8.65 -2.91 15.26
C VAL A 24 -8.34 -4.36 14.85
N GLY A 25 -7.79 -5.15 15.78
CA GLY A 25 -7.34 -6.52 15.50
C GLY A 25 -8.46 -7.50 15.12
N THR A 26 -9.72 -7.19 15.44
CA THR A 26 -10.89 -8.02 15.12
C THR A 26 -11.59 -7.63 13.82
N SER A 27 -11.18 -6.55 13.17
CA SER A 27 -11.84 -6.04 11.96
C SER A 27 -10.79 -5.62 10.92
N MET A 28 -10.25 -6.61 10.21
CA MET A 28 -9.34 -6.40 9.09
C MET A 28 -10.14 -6.35 7.78
N ALA A 29 -10.12 -5.21 7.10
CA ALA A 29 -10.75 -5.07 5.80
C ALA A 29 -9.98 -5.86 4.73
N ALA A 30 -10.70 -6.52 3.82
CA ALA A 30 -10.14 -7.16 2.63
C ALA A 30 -10.67 -6.47 1.39
N PHE A 31 -9.79 -6.17 0.42
CA PHE A 31 -10.16 -5.53 -0.83
C PHE A 31 -10.39 -6.57 -1.93
N ILE A 32 -11.48 -6.42 -2.67
CA ILE A 32 -11.83 -7.27 -3.83
C ILE A 32 -11.71 -6.42 -5.09
N GLY A 33 -10.91 -6.87 -6.07
CA GLY A 33 -10.70 -6.15 -7.31
C GLY A 33 -9.71 -6.84 -8.25
N VAL A 34 -9.43 -6.18 -9.38
CA VAL A 34 -8.40 -6.62 -10.34
C VAL A 34 -7.10 -5.91 -9.99
N THR A 35 -5.99 -6.65 -10.06
CA THR A 35 -4.64 -6.11 -9.86
C THR A 35 -3.82 -6.25 -11.15
N ALA A 36 -2.89 -5.33 -11.38
CA ALA A 36 -1.95 -5.39 -12.49
C ALA A 36 -0.89 -6.48 -12.28
N GLU A 37 -0.58 -6.83 -11.03
CA GLU A 37 0.40 -7.85 -10.69
C GLU A 37 -0.13 -8.76 -9.57
N ALA A 38 0.04 -10.07 -9.75
CA ALA A 38 -0.18 -11.07 -8.71
C ALA A 38 0.79 -12.23 -8.92
N SER A 39 1.72 -12.42 -7.98
CA SER A 39 2.70 -13.51 -8.03
C SER A 39 2.90 -14.15 -6.66
N ARG A 40 2.99 -15.49 -6.63
CA ARG A 40 3.42 -16.22 -5.45
C ARG A 40 4.93 -16.37 -5.50
N LYS A 41 5.61 -15.76 -4.55
CA LYS A 41 7.08 -15.82 -4.44
C LYS A 41 7.48 -16.86 -3.39
N ARG A 42 8.49 -17.65 -3.69
CA ARG A 42 9.15 -18.57 -2.74
C ARG A 42 10.57 -18.11 -2.55
N VAL A 43 11.05 -18.22 -1.32
CA VAL A 43 12.46 -17.97 -1.01
C VAL A 43 13.27 -19.16 -1.52
N ASP A 44 14.27 -18.89 -2.35
CA ASP A 44 15.28 -19.87 -2.72
C ASP A 44 16.25 -20.08 -1.55
N THR A 45 16.47 -21.34 -1.17
CA THR A 45 17.30 -21.71 -0.01
C THR A 45 18.79 -21.44 -0.25
N ALA A 46 19.24 -21.43 -1.52
CA ALA A 46 20.65 -21.25 -1.84
C ALA A 46 21.06 -19.77 -1.91
N THR A 47 20.21 -18.90 -2.45
CA THR A 47 20.51 -17.48 -2.70
C THR A 47 19.80 -16.53 -1.74
N GLY A 48 18.75 -16.98 -1.04
CA GLY A 48 17.92 -16.14 -0.18
C GLY A 48 16.94 -15.24 -0.94
N ASP A 49 16.96 -15.28 -2.27
CA ASP A 49 16.13 -14.43 -3.12
C ASP A 49 14.69 -14.94 -3.19
N ARG A 50 13.74 -13.98 -3.27
CA ARG A 50 12.32 -14.27 -3.50
C ARG A 50 12.07 -14.46 -4.99
N VAL A 51 12.09 -15.72 -5.43
CA VAL A 51 11.82 -16.09 -6.82
C VAL A 51 10.33 -16.26 -7.04
N VAL A 52 9.81 -15.73 -8.16
CA VAL A 52 8.43 -15.95 -8.60
C VAL A 52 8.25 -17.42 -8.97
N VAL A 53 7.45 -18.14 -8.19
CA VAL A 53 7.15 -19.56 -8.46
C VAL A 53 5.92 -19.68 -9.36
N GLU A 54 4.97 -18.76 -9.22
CA GLU A 54 3.74 -18.82 -10.00
C GLU A 54 3.10 -17.45 -10.17
N SER A 55 2.70 -17.14 -11.40
CA SER A 55 1.80 -16.02 -11.68
C SER A 55 0.36 -16.39 -11.31
N ARG A 56 -0.28 -15.49 -10.56
CA ARG A 56 -1.68 -15.56 -10.13
C ARG A 56 -2.55 -14.52 -10.83
N LEU A 57 -2.03 -13.82 -11.83
CA LEU A 57 -2.81 -12.91 -12.64
C LEU A 57 -3.98 -13.66 -13.30
N ASN A 58 -5.18 -13.07 -13.24
CA ASN A 58 -6.44 -13.64 -13.75
C ASN A 58 -6.89 -14.98 -13.12
N LYS A 59 -6.29 -15.40 -12.01
CA LYS A 59 -6.75 -16.56 -11.22
C LYS A 59 -7.46 -16.06 -9.96
N LEU A 60 -8.60 -16.66 -9.62
CA LEU A 60 -9.28 -16.40 -8.37
C LEU A 60 -8.39 -16.86 -7.20
N THR A 61 -7.78 -15.90 -6.51
CA THR A 61 -6.87 -16.15 -5.38
C THR A 61 -7.01 -15.01 -4.38
N LEU A 62 -7.09 -15.36 -3.09
CA LEU A 62 -6.92 -14.38 -2.02
C LEU A 62 -5.43 -14.13 -1.83
N VAL A 63 -5.01 -12.87 -1.94
CA VAL A 63 -3.66 -12.42 -1.59
C VAL A 63 -3.76 -11.74 -0.24
N THR A 64 -3.16 -12.34 0.78
CA THR A 64 -3.06 -11.81 2.14
C THR A 64 -1.61 -11.49 2.46
#